data_AF-A0A9E6ERX2-F1
#
_entry.id   AF-A0A9E6ERX2-F1
#
_cell.length_a   1.000
_cell.length_b   1.000
_cell.length_c   1.000
_cell.angle_alpha   90.00
_cell.angle_beta   90.00
_cell.angle_gamma   90.00
#
_symmetry.space_group_name_H-M   'P 1'
#
loop_
_entity.id
_entity.type
_entity.pdbx_description
1 polymer ?
#
loop_
_entity_poly.entity_id
_entity_poly.type
_entity_poly.pdbx_seq_one_letter_code
_entity_poly.pdbx_strand_id
1 'polypeptide(L)' 'TVLELLASGQEVHLCWDAVSGRGEDYRKHAIERMAAAGAEITNHESVAFEWCRDKVHAQFKAMSAIMKEGQP' A
#
# COMPACT_ATOMS: atom_id res chain seq x y z
N THR A 1 -2.05 14.89 2.88
CA THR A 1 -1.99 13.61 2.12
C THR A 1 -0.60 13.43 1.54
N VAL A 2 -0.23 12.28 0.94
CA VAL A 2 1.16 11.83 0.59
C VAL A 2 2.25 12.90 0.57
N LEU A 3 2.16 13.92 -0.29
CA LEU A 3 3.19 14.96 -0.42
C LEU A 3 3.42 15.78 0.86
N GLU A 4 2.36 16.06 1.62
CA GLU A 4 2.45 16.77 2.90
C GLU A 4 3.11 15.90 3.97
N LEU A 5 2.86 14.58 3.98
CA LEU A 5 3.50 13.63 4.89
C LEU A 5 5.00 13.50 4.58
N LEU A 6 5.34 13.44 3.29
CA LEU A 6 6.74 13.46 2.86
C LEU A 6 7.42 14.79 3.24
N ALA A 7 6.74 15.93 3.04
CA ALA A 7 7.26 17.24 3.41
C ALA A 7 7.42 17.43 4.92
N SER A 8 6.61 16.76 5.75
CA SER A 8 6.77 16.72 7.21
C SER A 8 7.84 15.72 7.68
N GLY A 9 8.53 15.04 6.76
CA GLY A 9 9.61 14.10 7.06
C GLY A 9 9.14 12.70 7.45
N GLN A 10 7.88 12.35 7.16
CA GLN A 10 7.37 11.00 7.40
C GLN A 10 7.67 10.08 6.22
N GLU A 11 7.93 8.81 6.54
CA GLU A 11 7.96 7.74 5.54
C GLU A 11 6.53 7.44 5.07
N VAL A 12 6.36 7.30 3.76
CA VAL A 12 5.04 7.03 3.16
C VAL A 12 5.11 5.78 2.30
N HIS A 13 4.30 4.78 2.67
CA HIS A 13 4.03 3.60 1.86
C HIS A 13 2.60 3.70 1.32
N LEU A 14 2.44 3.69 0.00
CA LEU A 14 1.15 3.86 -0.68
C LEU A 14 0.70 2.54 -1.32
N CYS A 15 -0.42 1.99 -0.87
CA CYS A 15 -1.06 0.81 -1.48
C CYS A 15 -1.77 1.21 -2.79
N TRP A 16 -1.16 0.96 -3.95
CA TRP A 16 -1.66 1.42 -5.25
C TRP A 16 -3.04 0.84 -5.63
N ASP A 17 -3.31 -0.36 -5.15
CA ASP A 17 -4.54 -1.14 -5.36
C ASP A 17 -5.70 -0.69 -4.47
N ALA A 18 -5.40 0.07 -3.41
CA ALA A 18 -6.38 0.72 -2.56
C ALA A 18 -6.61 2.20 -2.94
N VAL A 19 -6.08 2.66 -4.07
CA VAL A 19 -6.25 4.03 -4.58
C VAL A 19 -7.14 4.01 -5.82
N SER A 20 -8.17 4.86 -5.83
CA SER A 20 -9.03 5.10 -6.99
C SER A 20 -8.90 6.54 -7.50
N GLY A 21 -9.42 6.80 -8.69
CA GLY A 21 -9.36 8.12 -9.32
C GLY A 21 -10.40 8.26 -10.44
N ARG A 22 -10.38 9.38 -11.15
CA ARG A 22 -11.31 9.69 -12.24
C ARG A 22 -11.20 8.74 -13.44
N GLY A 23 -10.06 8.08 -13.59
CA GLY A 23 -9.76 7.14 -14.66
C GLY A 23 -8.38 6.53 -14.46
N GLU A 24 -8.08 5.49 -15.24
CA GLU A 24 -6.82 4.74 -15.12
C GLU A 24 -5.58 5.62 -15.33
N ASP A 25 -5.56 6.42 -16.41
CA ASP A 25 -4.43 7.31 -16.72
C ASP A 25 -4.19 8.36 -15.63
N TYR A 26 -5.28 8.98 -15.14
CA TYR A 26 -5.20 9.96 -14.05
C TYR A 26 -4.65 9.32 -12.77
N ARG A 27 -5.09 8.11 -12.44
CA ARG A 27 -4.62 7.37 -11.27
C ARG A 27 -3.15 7.00 -11.43
N LYS A 28 -2.77 6.46 -12.59
CA LYS A 28 -1.39 6.07 -12.91
C LYS A 28 -0.44 7.26 -12.75
N HIS A 29 -0.72 8.38 -13.41
CA HIS A 29 0.13 9.57 -13.31
C HIS A 29 0.17 10.18 -11.91
N ALA A 30 -0.92 10.08 -11.13
CA ALA A 30 -0.91 10.51 -9.73
C ALA A 30 0.03 9.64 -8.88
N ILE A 31 0.00 8.32 -9.05
CA ILE A 31 0.87 7.36 -8.34
C ILE A 31 2.33 7.56 -8.76
N GLU A 32 2.62 7.68 -10.06
CA GLU A 32 3.97 7.97 -10.57
C GLU A 32 4.54 9.25 -9.97
N ARG A 33 3.72 10.30 -9.86
CA ARG A 33 4.11 11.56 -9.21
C ARG A 33 4.38 11.39 -7.72
N MET A 34 3.62 10.56 -7.01
CA MET A 34 3.85 10.27 -5.59
C MET A 34 5.14 9.48 -5.39
N ALA A 35 5.41 8.49 -6.26
CA ALA A 35 6.67 7.74 -6.26
C ALA A 35 7.88 8.65 -6.50
N ALA A 36 7.81 9.51 -7.51
CA ALA A 36 8.87 10.48 -7.81
C ALA A 36 9.12 11.49 -6.68
N ALA A 37 8.12 11.74 -5.83
CA ALA A 37 8.26 12.58 -4.64
C ALA A 37 8.89 11.85 -3.45
N GLY A 38 9.06 10.52 -3.52
CA GLY A 38 9.69 9.70 -2.48
C GLY A 38 8.75 8.77 -1.72
N ALA A 39 7.50 8.59 -2.15
CA ALA A 39 6.64 7.54 -1.57
C ALA A 39 7.03 6.15 -2.09
N GLU A 40 7.10 5.17 -1.20
CA GLU A 40 7.23 3.76 -1.57
C GLU A 40 5.88 3.25 -2.09
N ILE A 41 5.85 2.69 -3.29
CA ILE A 41 4.62 2.14 -3.88
C ILE A 41 4.54 0.65 -3.57
N THR A 42 3.51 0.26 -2.83
CA THR A 42 3.27 -1.11 -2.39
C THR A 42 1.83 -1.53 -2.67
N ASN A 43 1.42 -2.71 -2.23
CA ASN A 43 0.05 -3.23 -2.33
C ASN A 43 -0.45 -3.64 -0.94
N HIS A 44 -1.77 -3.81 -0.79
CA HIS A 44 -2.35 -4.13 0.53
C HIS A 44 -1.86 -5.47 1.11
N GLU A 45 -1.58 -6.47 0.28
CA GLU A 45 -1.13 -7.81 0.70
C GLU A 45 0.31 -7.78 1.25
N SER A 46 1.21 -7.05 0.57
CA SER A 46 2.58 -6.80 1.02
C SER A 46 2.60 -6.12 2.39
N VAL A 47 1.82 -5.05 2.58
CA VAL A 47 1.72 -4.36 3.88
C VAL A 47 1.22 -5.30 4.97
N ALA A 48 0.17 -6.08 4.69
CA ALA A 48 -0.41 -7.01 5.65
C ALA A 48 0.60 -8.06 6.14
N PHE A 49 1.41 -8.61 5.23
CA PHE A 49 2.43 -9.60 5.58
C PHE A 49 3.69 -8.99 6.20
N GLU A 50 4.10 -7.79 5.78
CA GLU A 50 5.19 -7.05 6.42
C GLU A 50 4.90 -6.77 7.89
N TRP A 51 3.66 -6.40 8.26
CA TRP A 51 3.26 -6.21 9.65
C TRP A 51 3.35 -7.49 10.49
N CYS A 52 3.09 -8.65 9.88
CA CYS A 52 3.24 -9.93 10.57
C CYS A 52 4.72 -10.33 10.76
N ARG A 53 5.64 -9.79 9.95
CA ARG A 53 7.08 -10.11 9.86
C ARG A 53 7.39 -11.56 9.45
N ASP A 54 6.74 -12.54 10.07
CA ASP A 54 6.86 -13.95 9.77
C ASP A 54 5.54 -14.72 10.00
N LYS A 55 5.54 -15.99 9.58
CA LYS A 55 4.39 -16.89 9.65
C LYS A 55 4.02 -17.38 11.06
N VAL A 56 4.90 -17.19 12.04
CA VAL A 56 4.72 -17.61 13.43
C VAL A 56 3.92 -16.56 14.22
N HIS A 57 3.81 -15.34 13.69
CA HIS A 57 3.00 -14.28 14.29
C HIS A 57 1.55 -14.76 14.57
N ALA A 58 1.05 -14.46 15.77
CA ALA A 58 -0.24 -14.97 16.25
C ALA A 58 -1.41 -14.62 15.31
N GLN A 59 -1.33 -13.49 14.60
CA GLN A 59 -2.34 -13.03 13.66
C GLN A 59 -2.14 -13.50 12.22
N PHE A 60 -1.03 -14.19 11.90
CA PHE A 60 -0.70 -14.55 10.51
C PHE A 60 -1.80 -15.37 9.84
N LYS A 61 -2.35 -16.37 10.55
CA LYS A 61 -3.43 -17.22 10.00
C LYS A 61 -4.70 -16.43 9.72
N ALA A 62 -5.08 -15.52 10.61
CA ALA A 62 -6.26 -14.68 10.45
C ALA A 62 -6.06 -13.73 9.26
N MET A 63 -4.92 -13.05 9.18
CA MET A 63 -4.58 -12.17 8.05
C MET A 63 -4.55 -12.92 6.71
N SER A 64 -3.91 -14.09 6.67
CA SER A 64 -3.83 -14.93 5.47
C SER A 64 -5.22 -15.40 4.99
N ALA A 65 -6.17 -15.61 5.90
CA ALA A 65 -7.55 -15.94 5.52
C ALA A 65 -8.22 -14.75 4.82
N ILE A 66 -8.10 -13.54 5.37
CA ILE A 66 -8.67 -12.32 4.77
C ILE A 66 -8.08 -12.07 3.37
N MET A 67 -6.76 -12.21 3.20
CA MET A 67 -6.13 -11.99 1.89
C MET A 67 -6.61 -12.98 0.82
N LYS A 68 -6.86 -14.25 1.20
CA LYS A 68 -7.37 -15.27 0.27
C LYS A 68 -8.82 -15.03 -0.16
N GLU A 69 -9.64 -14.47 0.72
CA GLU A 69 -11.04 -14.13 0.38
C GLU A 69 -11.14 -13.02 -0.67
N GLY A 70 -10.15 -12.12 -0.72
CA GLY A 70 -10.10 -10.99 -1.65
C GLY A 70 -9.39 -11.26 -2.98
N GLN A 71 -8.80 -12.46 -3.18
CA GLN A 71 -8.14 -12.81 -4.43
C GLN A 71 -9.19 -13.17 -5.51
N PRO A 72 -9.06 -12.64 -6.74
CA PRO A 72 -9.96 -12.99 -7.85
C PRO A 72 -9.85 -14.44 -8.30
#